data_AF-A0A845B2C9-F1
#
_entry.id   AF-A0A845B2C9-F1
#
_cell.length_a   1.000
_cell.length_b   1.000
_cell.length_c   1.000
_cell.angle_alpha   90.00
_cell.angle_beta   90.00
_cell.angle_gamma   90.00
#
_symmetry.space_group_name_H-M   'P 1'
#
loop_
_entity.id
_entity.type
_entity.pdbx_description
1 polymer ?
#
loop_
_entity_poly.entity_id
_entity_poly.type
_entity_poly.pdbx_seq_one_letter_code
_entity_poly.pdbx_strand_id
1 'polypeptide(L)'
;MAAPGGKLDTLPQGQYRCALPGDAAGAAWIPLEDRNFTIGNGSTYRTHQGSGTYLLTGTRVTFTRGPLKGLKFERTGSDSLRWIDDKGEPGRVRCVRSGFAR
;
A
#
# COMPACT_ATOMS: atom_id res chain seq x y z
N MET A 1 -16.18 9.24 -19.69
CA MET A 1 -15.40 8.18 -19.00
C MET A 1 -15.76 8.23 -17.53
N ALA A 2 -16.54 7.25 -17.03
CA ALA A 2 -16.88 7.18 -15.62
C ALA A 2 -15.62 6.78 -14.83
N ALA A 3 -15.10 7.69 -13.99
CA ALA A 3 -14.17 7.28 -12.96
C ALA A 3 -14.87 6.20 -12.11
N PRO A 4 -14.22 5.07 -11.78
CA PRO A 4 -14.85 4.05 -10.95
C PRO A 4 -15.38 4.70 -9.67
N GLY A 5 -16.70 4.72 -9.54
CA GLY A 5 -17.45 5.51 -8.56
C GLY A 5 -17.33 4.95 -7.15
N GLY A 6 -16.20 5.19 -6.50
CA GLY A 6 -16.04 5.02 -5.06
C GLY A 6 -15.72 6.36 -4.40
N LYS A 7 -16.05 6.47 -3.11
CA LYS A 7 -15.64 7.59 -2.26
C LYS A 7 -14.13 7.78 -2.37
N LEU A 8 -13.72 8.97 -2.82
CA LEU A 8 -12.31 9.38 -2.82
C LEU A 8 -11.90 9.61 -1.37
N ASP A 9 -10.82 8.97 -0.98
CA ASP A 9 -10.30 9.05 0.37
C ASP A 9 -8.77 9.09 0.33
N THR A 10 -8.13 9.19 1.49
CA THR A 10 -6.68 9.20 1.61
C THR A 10 -6.25 8.20 2.66
N LEU A 11 -5.12 7.55 2.44
CA LEU A 11 -4.51 6.70 3.44
C LEU A 11 -4.06 7.54 4.64
N PRO A 12 -4.18 7.01 5.86
CA PRO A 12 -3.67 7.70 7.03
C PRO A 12 -2.15 7.91 6.91
N GLN A 13 -1.70 9.09 7.32
CA GLN A 13 -0.32 9.51 7.18
C GLN A 13 0.61 8.66 8.05
N GLY A 14 1.77 8.27 7.52
CA GLY A 14 2.74 7.45 8.25
C GLY A 14 3.50 6.49 7.37
N GLN A 15 4.43 5.76 7.97
CA GLN A 15 5.24 4.77 7.28
C GLN A 15 4.46 3.46 7.14
N TYR A 16 4.34 2.98 5.92
CA TYR A 16 3.83 1.65 5.58
C TYR A 16 5.00 0.74 5.29
N ARG A 17 5.07 -0.36 6.04
CA ARG A 17 6.05 -1.41 5.83
C ARG A 17 5.38 -2.59 5.17
N CYS A 18 5.89 -2.98 4.02
CA CYS A 18 5.40 -4.12 3.28
C CYS A 18 6.19 -5.36 3.68
N ALA A 19 5.51 -6.48 3.84
CA ALA A 19 6.12 -7.76 4.14
C ALA A 19 5.34 -8.89 3.46
N LEU A 20 6.05 -9.98 3.17
CA LEU A 20 5.42 -11.24 2.80
C LEU A 20 5.11 -12.04 4.08
N PRO A 21 3.95 -12.71 4.17
CA PRO A 21 3.72 -13.74 5.17
C PRO A 21 4.75 -14.83 4.92
N GLY A 22 5.54 -15.13 5.94
CA GLY A 22 6.49 -16.22 5.88
C GLY A 22 5.81 -17.57 5.95
N ASP A 23 6.61 -18.61 5.74
CA ASP A 23 6.16 -19.99 5.84
C ASP A 23 6.29 -20.50 7.29
N ALA A 24 5.53 -21.55 7.65
CA ALA A 24 5.48 -22.08 9.01
C ALA A 24 6.84 -22.63 9.50
N ALA A 25 7.78 -22.88 8.58
CA ALA A 25 9.14 -23.31 8.85
C ALA A 25 10.16 -22.17 9.02
N GLY A 26 9.75 -20.90 8.91
CA GLY A 26 10.66 -19.74 8.87
C GLY A 26 10.14 -18.49 9.55
N ALA A 27 10.78 -17.35 9.28
CA ALA A 27 10.39 -16.06 9.84
C ALA A 27 8.95 -15.72 9.46
N ALA A 28 8.08 -15.45 10.44
CA ALA A 28 6.65 -15.20 10.22
C ALA A 28 6.36 -14.04 9.24
N TRP A 29 7.30 -13.10 9.08
CA TRP A 29 7.20 -11.97 8.17
C TRP A 29 8.54 -11.69 7.50
N ILE A 30 8.55 -11.66 6.16
CA ILE A 30 9.73 -11.28 5.37
C ILE A 30 9.54 -9.83 4.93
N PRO A 31 10.24 -8.84 5.54
CA PRO A 31 10.10 -7.44 5.18
C PRO A 31 10.57 -7.20 3.74
N LEU A 32 9.82 -6.38 3.00
CA LEU A 32 10.12 -5.96 1.63
C LEU A 32 10.49 -4.48 1.65
N GLU A 33 11.75 -4.22 1.99
CA GLU A 33 12.30 -2.88 2.20
C GLU A 33 12.09 -1.96 0.98
N ASP A 34 12.32 -2.51 -0.21
CA ASP A 34 12.15 -1.82 -1.49
C ASP A 34 10.72 -1.35 -1.76
N ARG A 35 9.73 -1.99 -1.11
CA ARG A 35 8.31 -1.65 -1.25
C ARG A 35 7.79 -0.82 -0.09
N ASN A 36 8.63 -0.43 0.86
CA ASN A 36 8.24 0.45 1.94
C ASN A 36 7.98 1.86 1.40
N PHE A 37 6.89 2.47 1.85
CA PHE A 37 6.53 3.83 1.50
C PHE A 37 5.97 4.58 2.69
N THR A 38 6.07 5.89 2.67
CA THR A 38 5.50 6.78 3.68
C THR A 38 4.42 7.62 3.02
N ILE A 39 3.21 7.59 3.57
CA ILE A 39 2.11 8.43 3.11
C ILE A 39 2.27 9.81 3.73
N GLY A 40 2.33 10.83 2.86
CA GLY A 40 2.48 12.23 3.22
C GLY A 40 1.13 12.93 3.37
N ASN A 41 1.05 14.19 2.96
CA ASN A 41 -0.20 14.94 2.94
C ASN A 41 -1.01 14.62 1.66
N GLY A 42 -2.33 14.50 1.81
CA GLY A 42 -3.23 14.17 0.72
C GLY A 42 -2.91 12.81 0.07
N SER A 43 -3.05 12.72 -1.24
CA SER A 43 -2.85 11.48 -1.99
C SER A 43 -1.40 11.30 -2.48
N THR A 44 -0.42 11.65 -1.63
CA THR A 44 1.02 11.57 -1.94
C THR A 44 1.74 10.51 -1.11
N TYR A 45 2.79 9.92 -1.70
CA TYR A 45 3.67 8.98 -1.02
C TYR A 45 5.14 9.26 -1.32
N ARG A 46 6.01 8.78 -0.44
CA ARG A 46 7.47 8.82 -0.56
C ARG A 46 8.08 7.46 -0.29
N THR A 47 9.06 7.07 -1.08
CA THR A 47 9.92 5.88 -0.90
C THR A 47 11.37 6.34 -0.86
N HIS A 48 12.29 5.41 -0.60
CA HIS A 48 13.72 5.67 -0.74
C HIS A 48 14.12 6.03 -2.19
N GLN A 49 13.40 5.51 -3.18
CA GLN A 49 13.68 5.72 -4.60
C GLN A 49 13.08 7.03 -5.15
N GLY A 50 12.11 7.64 -4.47
CA GLY A 50 11.48 8.87 -4.94
C GLY A 50 10.10 9.10 -4.34
N SER A 51 9.30 9.97 -4.95
CA SER A 51 7.95 10.29 -4.50
C SER A 51 6.92 10.14 -5.62
N GLY A 52 5.66 10.05 -5.24
CA GLY A 52 4.58 9.95 -6.20
C GLY A 52 3.21 10.20 -5.60
N THR A 53 2.19 9.86 -6.37
CA THR A 53 0.78 9.98 -5.97
C THR A 53 0.07 8.65 -6.11
N TYR A 54 -0.93 8.46 -5.26
CA TYR A 54 -1.84 7.34 -5.32
C TYR A 54 -3.29 7.85 -5.40
N LEU A 55 -4.20 6.94 -5.70
CA LEU A 55 -5.63 7.17 -5.69
C LEU A 55 -6.25 6.12 -4.79
N LEU A 56 -6.95 6.53 -3.73
CA LEU A 56 -7.75 5.64 -2.91
C LEU A 56 -9.23 5.87 -3.25
N THR A 57 -9.89 4.80 -3.65
CA THR A 57 -11.29 4.78 -4.08
C THR A 57 -11.99 3.64 -3.36
N GLY A 58 -12.84 3.97 -2.38
CA GLY A 58 -13.41 2.97 -1.47
C GLY A 58 -12.30 2.28 -0.65
N THR A 59 -12.01 1.02 -0.96
CA THR A 59 -10.88 0.26 -0.38
C THR A 59 -9.73 0.08 -1.36
N ARG A 60 -9.88 0.43 -2.63
CA ARG A 60 -8.86 0.20 -3.66
C ARG A 60 -7.86 1.34 -3.71
N VAL A 61 -6.59 1.07 -3.47
CA VAL A 61 -5.46 2.00 -3.61
C VAL A 61 -4.76 1.71 -4.94
N THR A 62 -4.62 2.70 -5.81
CA THR A 62 -3.91 2.57 -7.08
C THR A 62 -2.82 3.63 -7.16
N PHE A 63 -1.58 3.21 -7.37
CA PHE A 63 -0.45 4.12 -7.51
C PHE A 63 -0.37 4.63 -8.95
N THR A 64 -0.54 5.95 -9.12
CA THR A 64 -0.68 6.57 -10.45
C THR A 64 0.61 7.24 -10.94
N ARG A 65 1.53 7.61 -10.03
CA ARG A 65 2.82 8.24 -10.33
C ARG A 65 3.93 7.74 -9.40
N GLY A 66 5.19 7.98 -9.78
CA GLY A 66 6.38 7.66 -8.98
C GLY A 66 6.88 6.20 -9.17
N PRO A 67 7.81 5.75 -8.32
CA PRO A 67 8.45 4.43 -8.47
C PRO A 67 7.48 3.24 -8.26
N LEU A 68 6.37 3.45 -7.56
CA LEU A 68 5.33 2.44 -7.33
C LEU A 68 4.20 2.49 -8.37
N LYS A 69 4.34 3.29 -9.44
CA LYS A 69 3.30 3.46 -10.47
C LYS A 69 2.86 2.10 -11.04
N GLY A 70 1.54 1.92 -11.13
CA GLY A 70 0.92 0.71 -11.65
C GLY A 70 0.60 -0.33 -10.58
N LEU A 71 1.20 -0.23 -9.38
CA LEU A 71 0.84 -1.11 -8.28
C LEU A 71 -0.55 -0.79 -7.75
N LYS A 72 -1.28 -1.85 -7.38
CA LYS A 72 -2.61 -1.79 -6.80
C LYS A 72 -2.58 -2.46 -5.44
N PHE A 73 -3.30 -1.90 -4.49
CA PHE A 73 -3.48 -2.47 -3.16
C PHE A 73 -4.95 -2.35 -2.77
N GLU A 74 -5.36 -3.17 -1.83
CA GLU A 74 -6.67 -3.16 -1.23
C GLU A 74 -6.53 -2.93 0.26
N ARG A 75 -7.27 -1.94 0.77
CA ARG A 75 -7.36 -1.60 2.18
C ARG A 75 -8.22 -2.64 2.86
N THR A 76 -7.58 -3.56 3.56
CA THR A 76 -8.24 -4.60 4.35
C THR A 76 -8.54 -4.13 5.78
N GLY A 77 -8.01 -2.98 6.21
CA GLY A 77 -8.28 -2.37 7.50
C GLY A 77 -7.87 -0.90 7.57
N SER A 78 -7.99 -0.27 8.74
CA SER A 78 -7.64 1.15 8.92
C SER A 78 -6.19 1.46 8.55
N ASP A 79 -5.30 0.54 8.90
CA ASP A 79 -3.84 0.65 8.80
C ASP A 79 -3.22 -0.50 8.00
N SER A 80 -4.03 -1.36 7.38
CA SER A 80 -3.58 -2.57 6.71
C SER A 80 -3.99 -2.57 5.25
N LEU A 81 -3.02 -2.83 4.38
CA LEU A 81 -3.15 -2.92 2.94
C LEU A 81 -2.70 -4.31 2.49
N ARG A 82 -3.34 -4.82 1.44
CA ARG A 82 -2.96 -6.06 0.78
C ARG A 82 -2.68 -5.77 -0.68
N TRP A 83 -1.55 -6.25 -1.18
CA TRP A 83 -1.21 -6.08 -2.58
C TRP A 83 -2.22 -6.80 -3.47
N ILE A 84 -2.56 -6.17 -4.58
CA ILE A 84 -3.43 -6.73 -5.62
C ILE A 84 -2.57 -6.91 -6.87
N ASP A 85 -2.56 -8.14 -7.39
CA ASP A 85 -1.89 -8.47 -8.63
C ASP A 85 -2.58 -7.83 -9.85
N ASP A 86 -1.96 -7.88 -11.03
CA ASP A 86 -2.55 -7.39 -12.27
C ASP A 86 -3.92 -8.02 -12.57
N LYS A 87 -4.09 -9.30 -12.22
CA LYS A 87 -5.36 -10.03 -12.33
C LYS A 87 -6.48 -9.51 -11.41
N GLY A 88 -6.16 -8.60 -10.49
CA GLY A 88 -7.11 -8.06 -9.52
C GLY A 88 -7.27 -8.91 -8.26
N GLU A 89 -6.45 -9.96 -8.12
CA GLU A 89 -6.51 -10.91 -7.00
C GLU A 89 -5.61 -10.48 -5.83
N PRO A 90 -6.02 -10.75 -4.57
CA PRO A 90 -5.25 -10.37 -3.39
C PRO A 90 -4.00 -11.23 -3.22
N GLY A 91 -2.86 -10.64 -3.54
CA GLY A 91 -1.54 -11.26 -3.43
C GLY A 91 -1.11 -11.58 -2.00
N ARG A 92 0.09 -12.13 -1.87
CA ARG A 92 0.68 -12.49 -0.58
C ARG A 92 1.20 -11.28 0.18
N VAL A 93 1.69 -10.26 -0.50
CA VAL A 93 2.27 -9.07 0.16
C VAL A 93 1.20 -8.31 0.95
N ARG A 94 1.49 -8.05 2.22
CA ARG A 94 0.70 -7.16 3.07
C ARG A 94 1.56 -5.98 3.51
N CYS A 95 0.98 -4.80 3.52
CA CYS A 95 1.62 -3.60 4.01
C CYS A 95 0.83 -3.08 5.20
N VAL A 96 1.50 -2.92 6.33
CA VAL A 96 0.90 -2.38 7.54
C VAL A 96 1.51 -1.02 7.82
N ARG A 97 0.67 -0.07 8.23
CA ARG A 97 1.14 1.22 8.73
C ARG A 97 1.83 0.92 10.04
N SER A 98 3.14 1.06 10.05
CA SER A 98 3.92 1.17 11.27
C SER A 98 3.63 2.55 11.86
N GLY A 99 2.45 2.67 12.49
CA GLY A 99 2.24 3.70 13.48
C GLY A 99 3.23 3.46 14.61
N PHE A 100 3.78 4.53 15.17
CA PHE A 100 4.59 4.49 16.38
C PHE A 100 3.98 3.47 17.35
N ALA A 101 4.65 2.33 17.53
CA ALA A 101 4.48 1.56 18.75
C ALA A 101 4.93 2.52 19.85
N ARG A 102 3.96 3.05 20.59
CA ARG A 102 4.23 3.77 21.84
C ARG A 102 4.44 2.74 22.93
#